data_AF-A0A328FBC9-F1
#
_entry.id   AF-A0A328FBC9-F1
#
_cell.length_a   1.000
_cell.length_b   1.000
_cell.length_c   1.000
_cell.angle_alpha   90.00
_cell.angle_beta   90.00
_cell.angle_gamma   90.00
#
_symmetry.space_group_name_H-M   'P 1'
#
loop_
_entity.id
_entity.type
_entity.pdbx_description
1 polymer ?
#
loop_
_entity_poly.entity_id
_entity_poly.type
_entity_poly.pdbx_seq_one_letter_code
_entity_poly.pdbx_strand_id
1 'polypeptide(L)'
;MKNANCPKCGSGEVYSGAELIVKDGPIASLLKGGPFASNSIPISLSSMAPIDNYVCVNCGYVEHYISDRSKLKEIAKKWDKASVNKSDNDSDE
;
A
#
# COMPACT_ATOMS: atom_id res chain seq x y z
N MET A 1 6.22 -1.22 7.66
CA MET A 1 6.62 -1.56 9.03
C MET A 1 7.74 -0.64 9.45
N LYS A 2 7.42 0.39 10.24
CA LYS A 2 8.42 1.36 10.71
C LYS A 2 9.43 0.62 11.60
N ASN A 3 10.73 0.82 11.33
CA ASN A 3 11.87 0.19 12.03
C ASN A 3 12.11 -1.31 11.74
N ALA A 4 11.60 -1.86 10.63
CA ALA A 4 11.77 -3.27 10.28
C ALA A 4 11.17 -4.27 11.30
N ASN A 5 10.30 -3.81 12.20
CA ASN A 5 9.55 -4.67 13.13
C ASN A 5 8.09 -4.79 12.73
N CYS A 6 7.57 -6.02 12.79
CA CYS A 6 6.16 -6.28 12.55
C CYS A 6 5.28 -5.71 13.67
N PRO A 7 4.31 -4.82 13.38
CA PRO A 7 3.43 -4.29 14.41
C PRO A 7 2.43 -5.32 14.94
N LYS A 8 2.24 -6.45 14.24
CA LYS A 8 1.33 -7.53 14.65
C LYS A 8 1.96 -8.52 15.62
N CYS A 9 3.22 -8.93 15.39
CA CYS A 9 3.87 -9.97 16.19
C CYS A 9 5.22 -9.57 16.80
N GLY A 10 5.71 -8.36 16.54
CA GLY A 10 6.99 -7.84 17.05
C GLY A 10 8.25 -8.35 16.32
N SER A 11 8.13 -9.36 15.46
CA SER A 11 9.28 -9.94 14.75
C SER A 11 10.05 -8.92 13.90
N GLY A 12 11.37 -9.03 13.88
CA GLY A 12 12.26 -8.29 12.97
C GLY A 12 12.39 -8.91 11.57
N GLU A 13 11.79 -10.07 11.33
CA GLU A 13 11.83 -10.77 10.04
C GLU A 13 10.83 -10.14 9.05
N VAL A 14 11.18 -8.95 8.58
CA VAL A 14 10.38 -8.13 7.67
C VAL A 14 11.14 -7.86 6.38
N TYR A 15 10.52 -8.21 5.25
CA TYR A 15 11.10 -8.11 3.92
C TYR A 15 10.38 -7.05 3.10
N SER A 16 11.14 -6.26 2.33
CA SER A 16 10.63 -5.17 1.50
C SER A 16 10.56 -5.59 0.04
N GLY A 17 9.41 -5.33 -0.60
CA GLY A 17 9.22 -5.42 -2.04
C GLY A 17 9.57 -4.14 -2.80
N ALA A 18 10.07 -3.10 -2.12
CA ALA A 18 10.31 -1.79 -2.73
C ALA A 18 11.42 -1.81 -3.79
N GLU A 19 12.44 -2.64 -3.62
CA GLU A 19 13.63 -2.74 -4.49
C GLU A 19 13.88 -4.19 -4.93
N LEU A 20 12.86 -4.88 -5.44
CA LEU A 20 13.06 -6.21 -6.03
C LEU A 20 13.88 -6.10 -7.33
N ILE A 21 15.21 -6.23 -7.19
CA ILE A 21 16.16 -6.42 -8.29
C ILE A 21 16.31 -7.92 -8.47
N VAL A 22 15.79 -8.46 -9.57
CA VAL A 22 16.02 -9.87 -9.95
C VAL A 22 17.18 -9.89 -10.93
N LYS A 23 17.96 -10.98 -10.93
CA LYS A 23 19.28 -11.12 -11.60
C LYS A 23 19.36 -10.70 -13.07
N ASP A 24 18.23 -10.49 -13.77
CA ASP A 24 18.17 -10.15 -15.20
C ASP A 24 17.61 -8.73 -15.50
N GLY A 25 17.51 -7.84 -14.50
CA GLY A 25 17.12 -6.42 -14.67
C GLY A 25 16.01 -5.95 -13.71
N PRO A 26 15.62 -4.66 -13.72
CA PRO A 26 14.65 -4.12 -12.77
C PRO A 26 13.20 -4.53 -13.12
N ILE A 27 12.78 -5.73 -12.69
CA ILE A 27 11.35 -6.14 -12.67
C ILE A 27 10.50 -5.16 -11.84
N ALA A 28 11.10 -4.47 -10.87
CA ALA A 28 10.45 -3.41 -10.09
C ALA A 28 9.76 -2.35 -10.99
N SER A 29 10.35 -1.98 -12.13
CA SER A 29 9.75 -1.02 -13.07
C SER A 29 8.56 -1.59 -13.85
N LEU A 30 8.57 -2.90 -14.12
CA LEU A 30 7.46 -3.59 -14.81
C LEU A 30 6.24 -3.80 -13.91
N LEU A 31 6.45 -4.06 -12.61
CA LEU A 31 5.37 -4.30 -11.65
C LEU A 31 4.79 -3.02 -11.05
N LYS A 32 5.59 -1.96 -10.92
CA LYS A 32 5.16 -0.66 -10.36
C LYS A 32 4.42 0.22 -11.37
N GLY A 33 4.50 -0.06 -12.68
CA GLY A 33 3.84 0.77 -13.70
C GLY A 33 3.69 0.17 -15.09
N GLY A 34 4.05 -1.11 -15.30
CA GLY A 34 3.85 -1.80 -16.57
C GLY A 34 2.41 -2.32 -16.75
N PRO A 35 2.10 -3.00 -17.88
CA PRO A 35 0.76 -3.51 -18.21
C PRO A 35 0.22 -4.56 -17.22
N PHE A 36 1.06 -4.99 -16.26
CA PHE A 36 0.72 -5.88 -15.15
C PHE A 36 0.84 -5.16 -13.82
N ALA A 37 0.32 -3.92 -13.69
CA ALA A 37 0.40 -3.08 -12.50
C ALA A 37 -0.37 -3.63 -11.27
N SER A 38 -0.18 -4.91 -10.98
CA SER A 38 -0.69 -5.67 -9.84
C SER A 38 -0.18 -5.16 -8.51
N ASN A 39 0.82 -4.27 -8.51
CA ASN A 39 1.34 -3.60 -7.33
C ASN A 39 1.12 -2.08 -7.36
N SER A 40 -0.12 -1.67 -7.65
CA SER A 40 -0.55 -0.27 -7.65
C SER A 40 -2.04 -0.15 -7.30
N ILE A 41 -2.47 1.04 -6.87
CA ILE A 41 -3.90 1.36 -6.71
C ILE A 41 -4.36 2.36 -7.77
N PRO A 42 -5.54 2.16 -8.36
CA PRO A 42 -6.11 3.12 -9.30
C PRO A 42 -6.59 4.36 -8.55
N ILE A 43 -6.11 5.55 -8.94
CA ILE A 43 -6.62 6.83 -8.44
C ILE A 43 -7.76 7.32 -9.34
N SER A 44 -7.61 7.16 -10.65
CA SER A 44 -8.62 7.48 -11.68
C SER A 44 -8.36 6.70 -12.96
N LEU A 45 -9.21 6.86 -13.98
CA LEU A 45 -9.09 6.14 -15.26
C LEU A 45 -7.71 6.29 -15.93
N SER A 46 -7.01 7.41 -15.70
CA SER A 46 -5.69 7.70 -16.29
C SER A 46 -4.55 7.79 -15.27
N SER A 47 -4.77 7.45 -14.00
CA SER A 47 -3.74 7.59 -12.96
C SER A 47 -3.77 6.44 -11.97
N MET A 48 -2.58 5.87 -11.71
CA MET A 48 -2.35 4.84 -10.69
C MET A 48 -1.22 5.27 -9.75
N ALA A 49 -1.28 4.78 -8.51
CA ALA A 49 -0.23 4.97 -7.51
C ALA A 49 0.52 3.64 -7.27
N PRO A 50 1.84 3.57 -7.53
CA PRO A 50 2.65 2.42 -7.17
C PRO A 50 2.71 2.21 -5.66
N ILE A 51 2.75 0.95 -5.21
CA ILE A 51 2.81 0.57 -3.79
C ILE A 51 4.13 -0.13 -3.46
N ASP A 52 4.69 0.19 -2.30
CA ASP A 52 5.77 -0.52 -1.65
C ASP A 52 5.21 -1.45 -0.57
N ASN A 53 5.53 -2.74 -0.65
CA ASN A 53 5.04 -3.76 0.26
C ASN A 53 6.11 -4.14 1.29
N TYR A 54 5.70 -4.29 2.54
CA TYR A 54 6.53 -4.84 3.61
C TYR A 54 5.81 -6.06 4.17
N VAL A 55 6.47 -7.22 4.16
CA VAL A 55 5.88 -8.50 4.55
C VAL A 55 6.63 -9.06 5.74
N CYS A 56 5.91 -9.38 6.82
CA CYS A 56 6.46 -10.16 7.93
C CYS A 56 6.32 -11.65 7.61
N VAL A 57 7.44 -12.35 7.46
CA VAL A 57 7.42 -13.78 7.09
C VAL A 57 7.00 -14.70 8.24
N ASN A 58 7.02 -14.21 9.48
CA ASN A 58 6.62 -15.02 10.64
C ASN A 58 5.10 -15.07 10.84
N CYS A 59 4.38 -13.98 10.56
CA CYS A 59 2.94 -13.91 10.83
C CYS A 59 2.08 -13.51 9.63
N GLY A 60 2.71 -13.30 8.47
CA GLY A 60 2.04 -12.93 7.22
C GLY A 60 1.45 -11.52 7.21
N TYR A 61 1.70 -10.69 8.22
CA TYR A 61 1.23 -9.29 8.20
C TYR A 61 1.91 -8.53 7.05
N VAL A 62 1.12 -7.74 6.32
CA VAL A 62 1.59 -6.92 5.21
C VAL A 62 1.25 -5.47 5.48
N GLU A 63 2.19 -4.57 5.20
CA GLU A 63 1.96 -3.13 5.22
C GLU A 63 2.31 -2.53 3.86
N HIS A 64 1.41 -1.69 3.36
CA HIS A 64 1.48 -1.07 2.04
C HIS A 64 1.75 0.43 2.18
N TYR A 65 2.69 0.96 1.39
CA TYR A 65 2.97 2.40 1.34
C TYR A 65 2.98 2.92 -0.09
N ILE A 66 2.59 4.19 -0.25
CA ILE A 66 2.80 4.93 -1.50
C ILE A 66 3.90 5.95 -1.22
N SER A 67 5.08 5.72 -1.79
CA SER A 67 6.23 6.62 -1.63
C SER A 67 6.12 7.89 -2.47
N ASP A 68 5.36 7.86 -3.58
CA ASP A 68 5.11 9.03 -4.42
C ASP A 68 4.14 10.02 -3.76
N ARG A 69 4.71 11.13 -3.26
CA ARG A 69 3.96 12.22 -2.62
C ARG A 69 2.98 12.91 -3.56
N SER A 70 3.23 12.94 -4.87
CA SER A 70 2.31 13.54 -5.84
C SER A 70 1.02 12.73 -5.95
N LYS A 71 1.13 11.40 -5.93
CA LYS A 71 -0.01 10.48 -5.94
C LYS A 71 -0.84 10.57 -4.66
N LEU A 72 -0.20 10.74 -3.50
CA LEU A 72 -0.93 10.99 -2.24
C LEU A 72 -1.78 12.26 -2.30
N LYS A 73 -1.25 13.34 -2.91
CA LYS A 73 -2.02 14.59 -3.10
C LYS A 73 -3.19 14.39 -4.08
N GLU A 74 -3.00 13.56 -5.11
CA GLU A 74 -4.06 13.24 -6.07
C GLU A 74 -5.18 12.42 -5.42
N ILE A 75 -4.82 11.40 -4.63
CA ILE A 75 -5.77 10.59 -3.84
C ILE A 75 -6.59 11.49 -2.91
N ALA A 76 -5.94 12.36 -2.13
CA ALA A 76 -6.65 13.26 -1.22
C ALA A 76 -7.62 14.23 -1.90
N LYS A 77 -7.46 14.47 -3.21
CA LYS A 77 -8.37 15.31 -4.01
C LYS A 77 -9.50 14.52 -4.65
N LYS A 78 -9.27 13.25 -5.01
CA LYS A 78 -10.19 12.44 -5.83
C LYS A 78 -10.98 11.40 -5.04
N TRP A 79 -10.45 10.90 -3.94
CA TRP A 79 -11.10 9.91 -3.09
C TRP A 79 -11.88 10.61 -1.98
N ASP A 80 -13.02 10.02 -1.63
CA ASP A 80 -13.76 10.45 -0.45
C ASP A 80 -12.95 10.13 0.81
N LYS A 81 -12.91 11.10 1.72
CA LYS A 81 -12.29 10.88 3.03
C LYS A 81 -13.16 9.89 3.79
N ALA A 82 -12.55 8.80 4.27
CA ALA A 82 -13.25 7.84 5.13
C ALA A 82 -13.86 8.57 6.34
N SER A 83 -15.18 8.46 6.49
CA SER A 83 -15.87 8.85 7.72
C SER A 83 -15.70 7.73 8.76
N VAL A 84 -15.65 8.11 10.03
CA VAL A 84 -15.88 7.14 11.10
C VAL A 84 -17.37 6.84 11.05
N ASN A 85 -17.76 5.61 10.72
CA ASN A 85 -19.15 5.19 10.84
C ASN A 85 -19.60 5.44 12.30
N LYS A 86 -20.38 6.51 12.53
CA LYS A 86 -21.32 6.51 13.64
C LYS A 86 -22.36 5.48 13.24
N SER A 87 -22.35 4.34 13.91
CA SER A 87 -23.44 3.37 13.84
C SER A 87 -24.75 4.12 14.03
N ASP A 88 -25.63 4.04 13.04
CA ASP A 88 -27.03 4.44 13.13
C ASP A 88 -27.69 3.60 14.24
N ASN A 89 -27.68 4.14 15.46
CA ASN A 89 -28.55 3.75 16.56
C ASN A 89 -29.17 5.04 17.09
N ASP A 90 -30.11 5.58 16.34
CA ASP A 90 -31.19 6.42 16.86
C ASP A 90 -32.50 5.83 16.30
N SER A 91 -32.82 4.65 16.78
CA SER A 91 -34.20 4.25 16.98
C SER A 91 -34.44 4.35 18.48
N ASP A 92 -34.93 5.50 18.95
CA ASP A 92 -35.66 5.58 20.21
C ASP A 92 -36.57 6.83 20.19
N GLU A 93 -37.88 6.51 20.26
CA GLU A 93 -39.09 7.31 20.55
C GLU A 93 -39.58 8.39 19.57
#